data_AF-A0AA40DWI4-F1
#
_entry.id   AF-A0AA40DWI4-F1
#
_cell.length_a   1.000
_cell.length_b   1.000
_cell.length_c   1.000
_cell.angle_alpha   90.00
_cell.angle_beta   90.00
_cell.angle_gamma   90.00
#
_symmetry.space_group_name_H-M   'P 1'
#
loop_
_entity.id
_entity.type
_entity.pdbx_description
1 polymer ?
#
loop_
_entity_poly.entity_id
_entity_poly.type
_entity_poly.pdbx_seq_one_letter_code
_entity_poly.pdbx_strand_id
1 'polypeptide(L)'
;SELAKSEFLLACRWNEALRFMRPIAPDIDGTEAERRFFHRVLPIITAEIAAVHVGAVGDIVGGRIFSAFWSRAAPQIGRQDEAVKHAVVALGTAYFMHFRCGPEGSGQGELTLEGGEFTREGLDVFTIQQYNKSISKLQRHVGSSSAESVRVTLICCLAFICLETLRANHGAAVTHLANGLRILETLPPATFAFLADRSGWRSASPAGGASFDIADIIRLFGRLEVGACFLPNGIRPVVASRGYHHRRFDDGTNEPAFSNAADARRALGAFQRDTMAWTYSLSQPTPDPSIYTSPTRQLACLRTRSARLDALLPTCSPPLRLDLLYFRCAQLLL
;
A
#
# COMPACT_ATOMS: atom_id res chain seq x y z
N SER A 1 -20.20 -33.47 21.05
CA SER A 1 -21.46 -32.70 21.19
C SER A 1 -21.11 -31.26 21.55
N GLU A 2 -22.00 -30.29 21.30
CA GLU A 2 -21.84 -28.90 21.78
C GLU A 2 -21.65 -28.84 23.31
N LEU A 3 -22.28 -29.77 24.03
CA LEU A 3 -22.14 -29.91 25.48
C LEU A 3 -20.67 -30.15 25.91
N ALA A 4 -19.97 -31.06 25.23
CA ALA A 4 -18.57 -31.35 25.54
C ALA A 4 -17.63 -30.16 25.25
N LYS A 5 -17.96 -29.32 24.25
CA LYS A 5 -17.21 -28.07 23.98
C LYS A 5 -17.47 -27.02 25.06
N SER A 6 -18.72 -26.88 25.50
CA SER A 6 -19.11 -25.99 26.59
C SER A 6 -18.42 -26.36 27.90
N GLU A 7 -18.44 -27.65 28.25
CA GLU A 7 -17.80 -28.18 29.46
C GLU A 7 -16.28 -28.02 29.42
N PHE A 8 -15.65 -28.22 28.27
CA PHE A 8 -14.23 -27.98 28.08
C PHE A 8 -13.85 -26.49 28.25
N LEU A 9 -14.66 -25.57 27.72
CA LEU A 9 -14.47 -24.13 27.88
C LEU A 9 -14.71 -23.67 29.34
N LEU A 10 -15.64 -24.31 30.04
CA LEU A 10 -15.82 -24.13 31.48
C LEU A 10 -14.59 -24.63 32.25
N ALA A 11 -14.07 -25.82 31.95
CA ALA A 11 -12.87 -26.35 32.61
C ALA A 11 -11.63 -25.45 32.35
N CYS A 12 -11.46 -24.92 31.14
CA CYS A 12 -10.40 -23.96 30.81
C CYS A 12 -10.56 -22.63 31.57
N ARG A 13 -11.79 -22.23 31.94
CA ARG A 13 -12.00 -21.02 32.73
C ARG A 13 -11.56 -21.15 34.19
N TRP A 14 -11.37 -22.33 34.75
CA TRP A 14 -11.02 -22.46 36.19
C TRP A 14 -9.63 -23.05 36.43
N ASN A 15 -8.90 -23.38 35.36
CA ASN A 15 -7.58 -23.97 35.46
C ASN A 15 -6.54 -23.05 34.81
N GLU A 16 -5.67 -22.45 35.63
CA GLU A 16 -4.63 -21.54 35.16
C GLU A 16 -3.70 -22.20 34.14
N ALA A 17 -3.30 -23.47 34.34
CA ALA A 17 -2.44 -24.18 33.40
C ALA A 17 -3.11 -24.38 32.02
N LEU A 18 -4.43 -24.60 31.97
CA LEU A 18 -5.17 -24.70 30.71
C LEU A 18 -5.35 -23.33 30.03
N ARG A 19 -5.46 -22.23 30.79
CA ARG A 19 -5.49 -20.85 30.23
C ARG A 19 -4.17 -20.47 29.57
N PHE A 20 -3.06 -21.03 30.04
CA PHE A 20 -1.73 -20.84 29.46
C PHE A 20 -1.37 -21.84 28.34
N MET A 21 -2.18 -22.88 28.13
CA MET A 21 -2.01 -23.75 26.96
C MET A 21 -2.51 -23.04 25.71
N ARG A 22 -1.56 -22.42 25.00
CA ARG A 22 -1.80 -21.88 23.67
C ARG A 22 -2.24 -22.99 22.72
N PRO A 23 -3.21 -22.72 21.83
CA PRO A 23 -3.46 -23.58 20.68
C PRO A 23 -2.16 -23.78 19.91
N ILE A 24 -1.91 -25.00 19.41
CA ILE A 24 -0.83 -25.31 18.46
C ILE A 24 -1.24 -24.71 17.09
N ALA A 25 -1.30 -23.38 17.01
CA ALA A 25 -1.26 -22.65 15.76
C ALA A 25 0.22 -22.35 15.47
N PRO A 26 0.64 -22.23 14.19
CA PRO A 26 1.96 -21.74 13.85
C PRO A 26 2.09 -20.30 14.37
N ASP A 27 2.64 -20.16 15.57
CA ASP A 27 2.93 -18.88 16.20
C ASP A 27 4.23 -18.32 15.61
N ILE A 28 4.43 -17.00 15.75
CA ILE A 28 5.72 -16.40 15.40
C ILE A 28 6.68 -16.53 16.58
N ASP A 29 7.94 -16.81 16.29
CA ASP A 29 9.00 -16.70 17.30
C ASP A 29 9.20 -15.23 17.69
N GLY A 30 9.44 -14.96 18.97
CA GLY A 30 9.70 -13.61 19.45
C GLY A 30 9.21 -13.34 20.88
N THR A 31 9.42 -12.10 21.32
CA THR A 31 8.94 -11.62 22.61
C THR A 31 7.41 -11.61 22.67
N GLU A 32 6.85 -11.61 23.88
CA GLU A 32 5.41 -11.50 24.05
C GLU A 32 4.86 -10.20 23.42
N ALA A 33 5.61 -9.11 23.50
CA ALA A 33 5.27 -7.85 22.82
C ALA A 33 5.22 -8.01 21.29
N GLU A 34 6.22 -8.67 20.69
CA GLU A 34 6.25 -8.94 19.24
C GLU A 34 5.03 -9.78 18.81
N ARG A 35 4.75 -10.87 19.54
CA ARG A 35 3.57 -11.72 19.31
C ARG A 35 2.25 -10.94 19.44
N ARG A 36 2.12 -10.09 20.46
CA ARG A 36 0.93 -9.26 20.68
C ARG A 36 0.69 -8.28 19.53
N PHE A 37 1.70 -7.50 19.12
CA PHE A 37 1.54 -6.54 18.03
C PHE A 37 1.27 -7.22 16.69
N PHE A 38 1.91 -8.36 16.43
CA PHE A 38 1.70 -9.10 15.19
C PHE A 38 0.31 -9.73 15.08
N HIS A 39 -0.20 -10.34 16.15
CA HIS A 39 -1.49 -11.06 16.12
C HIS A 39 -2.70 -10.18 16.40
N ARG A 40 -2.60 -9.21 17.34
CA ARG A 40 -3.75 -8.40 17.77
C ARG A 40 -3.85 -7.06 17.05
N VAL A 41 -2.73 -6.37 16.86
CA VAL A 41 -2.76 -4.97 16.40
C VAL A 41 -2.81 -4.90 14.87
N LEU A 42 -2.14 -5.81 14.17
CA LEU A 42 -2.14 -5.84 12.72
C LEU A 42 -3.54 -5.97 12.09
N PRO A 43 -4.44 -6.89 12.53
CA PRO A 43 -5.79 -6.95 11.97
C PRO A 43 -6.59 -5.65 12.17
N ILE A 44 -6.39 -4.95 13.29
CA ILE A 44 -7.06 -3.68 13.60
C ILE A 44 -6.59 -2.58 12.66
N ILE A 45 -5.26 -2.47 12.48
CA ILE A 45 -4.64 -1.58 11.50
C ILE A 45 -5.23 -1.81 10.11
N THR A 46 -5.42 -3.07 9.74
CA THR A 46 -5.86 -3.41 8.38
C THR A 46 -7.29 -2.99 8.11
N ALA A 47 -8.16 -3.05 9.12
CA ALA A 47 -9.55 -2.62 9.01
C ALA A 47 -9.64 -1.09 9.00
N GLU A 48 -8.89 -0.42 9.87
CA GLU A 48 -8.95 1.03 10.02
C GLU A 48 -8.20 1.79 8.91
N ILE A 49 -6.98 1.38 8.54
CA ILE A 49 -6.28 2.00 7.40
C ILE A 49 -7.04 1.74 6.09
N ALA A 50 -7.66 0.57 5.93
CA ALA A 50 -8.54 0.34 4.77
C ALA A 50 -9.72 1.31 4.76
N ALA A 51 -10.39 1.55 5.89
CA ALA A 51 -11.48 2.51 5.97
C ALA A 51 -11.02 3.95 5.65
N VAL A 52 -9.86 4.37 6.18
CA VAL A 52 -9.29 5.71 5.95
C VAL A 52 -8.81 5.89 4.51
N HIS A 53 -8.09 4.93 3.93
CA HIS A 53 -7.62 5.04 2.53
C HIS A 53 -8.75 4.91 1.51
N VAL A 54 -9.80 4.11 1.79
CA VAL A 54 -11.02 4.06 0.97
C VAL A 54 -11.80 5.39 1.04
N GLY A 55 -11.83 6.03 2.22
CA GLY A 55 -12.55 7.28 2.45
C GLY A 55 -11.85 8.54 1.94
N ALA A 56 -10.53 8.65 2.14
CA ALA A 56 -9.77 9.88 1.88
C ALA A 56 -9.20 9.99 0.45
N VAL A 57 -8.90 8.86 -0.20
CA VAL A 57 -8.22 8.85 -1.52
C VAL A 57 -9.18 8.43 -2.65
N GLY A 58 -10.45 8.17 -2.32
CA GLY A 58 -11.51 7.78 -3.25
C GLY A 58 -11.30 6.44 -3.98
N ASP A 59 -10.09 5.90 -4.07
CA ASP A 59 -9.73 4.64 -4.75
C ASP A 59 -10.09 3.40 -3.93
N ILE A 60 -11.33 2.90 -4.12
CA ILE A 60 -11.80 1.64 -3.55
C ILE A 60 -10.89 0.45 -3.92
N VAL A 61 -10.31 0.44 -5.13
CA VAL A 61 -9.40 -0.64 -5.55
C VAL A 61 -8.05 -0.49 -4.84
N GLY A 62 -7.64 0.74 -4.57
CA GLY A 62 -6.55 1.16 -3.70
C GLY A 62 -6.64 0.57 -2.33
N GLY A 63 -7.69 0.97 -1.64
CA GLY A 63 -7.98 0.51 -0.29
C GLY A 63 -8.17 -1.00 -0.22
N ARG A 64 -8.76 -1.66 -1.22
CA ARG A 64 -8.91 -3.13 -1.22
C ARG A 64 -7.59 -3.87 -1.36
N ILE A 65 -6.72 -3.48 -2.30
CA ILE A 65 -5.40 -4.11 -2.47
C ILE A 65 -4.54 -3.86 -1.23
N PHE A 66 -4.57 -2.63 -0.71
CA PHE A 66 -3.87 -2.26 0.51
C PHE A 66 -4.39 -3.03 1.73
N SER A 67 -5.71 -3.17 1.87
CA SER A 67 -6.34 -3.95 2.94
C SER A 67 -5.95 -5.43 2.85
N ALA A 68 -6.06 -6.04 1.67
CA ALA A 68 -5.69 -7.44 1.45
C ALA A 68 -4.19 -7.68 1.71
N PHE A 69 -3.35 -6.70 1.36
CA PHE A 69 -1.92 -6.74 1.63
C PHE A 69 -1.63 -6.85 3.12
N TRP A 70 -2.14 -5.92 3.92
CA TRP A 70 -1.85 -5.91 5.34
C TRP A 70 -2.57 -7.02 6.11
N SER A 71 -3.80 -7.38 5.71
CA SER A 71 -4.63 -8.32 6.49
C SER A 71 -4.25 -9.77 6.26
N ARG A 72 -3.64 -10.07 5.11
CA ARG A 72 -3.31 -11.45 4.71
C ARG A 72 -1.85 -11.61 4.34
N ALA A 73 -1.35 -10.82 3.39
CA ALA A 73 -0.03 -11.04 2.80
C ALA A 73 1.11 -10.78 3.78
N ALA A 74 1.12 -9.60 4.39
CA ALA A 74 2.15 -9.19 5.34
C ALA A 74 2.27 -10.16 6.55
N PRO A 75 1.17 -10.60 7.21
CA PRO A 75 1.28 -11.58 8.28
C PRO A 75 1.64 -13.00 7.80
N GLN A 76 1.23 -13.40 6.60
CA GLN A 76 1.65 -14.70 6.04
C GLN A 76 3.15 -14.74 5.80
N ILE A 77 3.70 -13.68 5.20
CA ILE A 77 5.12 -13.58 4.88
C ILE A 77 5.93 -13.31 6.14
N GLY A 78 5.42 -12.50 7.07
CA GLY A 78 6.07 -12.27 8.36
C GLY A 78 6.19 -13.52 9.24
N ARG A 79 5.36 -14.55 9.03
CA ARG A 79 5.56 -15.87 9.66
C ARG A 79 6.73 -16.67 9.08
N GLN A 80 7.16 -16.34 7.87
CA GLN A 80 8.21 -17.04 7.14
C GLN A 80 9.51 -16.22 7.08
N ASP A 81 9.41 -14.91 7.21
CA ASP A 81 10.49 -13.97 7.01
C ASP A 81 10.61 -12.97 8.18
N GLU A 82 11.75 -13.04 8.88
CA GLU A 82 12.06 -12.19 10.03
C GLU A 82 12.12 -10.69 9.69
N ALA A 83 12.53 -10.32 8.47
CA ALA A 83 12.58 -8.93 8.07
C ALA A 83 11.17 -8.35 7.97
N VAL A 84 10.25 -9.10 7.36
CA VAL A 84 8.84 -8.72 7.26
C VAL A 84 8.17 -8.73 8.63
N LYS A 85 8.45 -9.73 9.47
CA LYS A 85 7.94 -9.80 10.85
C LYS A 85 8.20 -8.49 11.61
N HIS A 86 9.47 -8.09 11.67
CA HIS A 86 9.87 -6.91 12.42
C HIS A 86 9.35 -5.60 11.79
N ALA A 87 9.26 -5.52 10.46
CA ALA A 87 8.68 -4.36 9.78
C ALA A 87 7.19 -4.17 10.14
N VAL A 88 6.45 -5.28 10.15
CA VAL A 88 5.02 -5.31 10.46
C VAL A 88 4.77 -5.01 11.94
N VAL A 89 5.60 -5.52 12.85
CA VAL A 89 5.52 -5.17 14.28
C VAL A 89 5.80 -3.68 14.48
N ALA A 90 6.84 -3.12 13.84
CA ALA A 90 7.15 -1.69 13.94
C ALA A 90 6.02 -0.81 13.39
N LEU A 91 5.40 -1.20 12.27
CA LEU A 91 4.22 -0.51 11.75
C LEU A 91 3.05 -0.62 12.74
N GLY A 92 2.88 -1.81 13.32
CA GLY A 92 2.01 -2.13 14.45
C GLY A 92 2.02 -1.07 15.54
N THR A 93 3.21 -0.86 16.07
CA THR A 93 3.47 0.01 17.22
C THR A 93 3.34 1.48 16.85
N ALA A 94 3.83 1.90 15.68
CA ALA A 94 3.69 3.26 15.17
C ALA A 94 2.22 3.66 14.98
N TYR A 95 1.40 2.75 14.43
CA TYR A 95 -0.04 2.99 14.27
C TYR A 95 -0.74 3.16 15.61
N PHE A 96 -0.47 2.24 16.55
CA PHE A 96 -1.04 2.30 17.88
C PHE A 96 -0.69 3.63 18.57
N MET A 97 0.56 4.09 18.46
CA MET A 97 0.96 5.39 18.97
C MET A 97 0.25 6.57 18.29
N HIS A 98 0.04 6.53 16.98
CA HIS A 98 -0.56 7.64 16.24
C HIS A 98 -2.06 7.79 16.51
N PHE A 99 -2.81 6.68 16.56
CA PHE A 99 -4.26 6.70 16.63
C PHE A 99 -4.84 6.37 18.01
N ARG A 100 -4.08 5.70 18.89
CA ARG A 100 -4.60 5.19 20.17
C ARG A 100 -3.89 5.75 21.40
N CYS A 101 -2.66 6.25 21.24
CA CYS A 101 -2.09 7.21 22.18
C CYS A 101 -2.35 8.62 21.65
N GLY A 102 -3.54 9.17 21.92
CA GLY A 102 -3.89 10.55 21.55
C GLY A 102 -2.88 11.60 22.05
N PRO A 103 -3.06 12.89 21.68
CA PRO A 103 -2.27 13.96 22.26
C PRO A 103 -2.33 13.89 23.78
N GLU A 104 -1.22 14.23 24.46
CA GLU A 104 -1.11 14.20 25.92
C GLU A 104 -2.37 14.79 26.58
N GLY A 105 -3.19 13.94 27.22
CA GLY A 105 -4.36 14.36 27.99
C GLY A 105 -5.74 13.89 27.50
N SER A 106 -5.90 13.30 26.32
CA SER A 106 -7.22 12.79 25.88
C SER A 106 -7.32 11.27 26.00
N GLY A 107 -7.62 10.78 27.20
CA GLY A 107 -7.86 9.37 27.48
C GLY A 107 -9.18 8.84 26.90
N GLN A 108 -9.28 8.69 25.58
CA GLN A 108 -10.43 8.04 24.94
C GLN A 108 -9.98 7.10 23.82
N GLY A 109 -10.01 5.80 24.13
CA GLY A 109 -9.69 4.72 23.21
C GLY A 109 -9.08 3.52 23.92
N GLU A 110 -9.85 2.85 24.77
CA GLU A 110 -9.48 1.59 25.45
C GLU A 110 -9.20 0.46 24.44
N LEU A 111 -8.01 0.48 23.85
CA LEU A 111 -7.13 -0.66 23.98
C LEU A 111 -6.01 -0.20 24.90
N THR A 112 -6.29 -0.12 26.20
CA THR A 112 -5.23 -0.45 27.14
C THR A 112 -4.69 -1.80 26.69
N LEU A 113 -3.43 -1.86 26.28
CA LEU A 113 -2.76 -3.16 26.22
C LEU A 113 -2.94 -3.73 27.64
N GLU A 114 -3.84 -4.69 27.81
CA GLU A 114 -4.11 -5.28 29.13
C GLU A 114 -2.77 -5.69 29.74
N GLY A 115 -2.37 -5.00 30.81
CA GLY A 115 -1.00 -5.00 31.34
C GLY A 115 -0.21 -3.78 30.87
N GLY A 116 -0.27 -2.69 31.64
CA GLY A 116 0.36 -1.39 31.34
C GLY A 116 1.89 -1.43 31.28
N GLU A 117 2.45 -2.09 30.26
CA GLU A 117 3.90 -2.32 30.13
C GLU A 117 4.63 -1.24 29.35
N PHE A 118 3.97 -0.48 28.47
CA PHE A 118 4.68 0.49 27.63
C PHE A 118 4.17 1.92 27.82
N THR A 119 5.07 2.82 28.20
CA THR A 119 4.88 4.28 28.07
C THR A 119 4.95 4.67 26.60
N ARG A 120 4.55 5.90 26.25
CA ARG A 120 4.68 6.44 24.88
C ARG A 120 6.14 6.38 24.41
N GLU A 121 7.08 6.75 25.27
CA GLU A 121 8.52 6.69 25.01
C GLU A 121 8.98 5.23 24.84
N GLY A 122 8.47 4.32 25.67
CA GLY A 122 8.74 2.89 25.56
C GLY A 122 8.26 2.30 24.23
N LEU A 123 7.08 2.71 23.76
CA LEU A 123 6.57 2.32 22.44
C LEU A 123 7.39 2.92 21.30
N ASP A 124 7.88 4.16 21.42
CA ASP A 124 8.73 4.78 20.39
C ASP A 124 10.08 4.05 20.28
N VAL A 125 10.72 3.77 21.42
CA VAL A 125 11.95 2.97 21.49
C VAL A 125 11.72 1.59 20.90
N PHE A 126 10.63 0.91 21.28
CA PHE A 126 10.31 -0.40 20.74
C PHE A 126 10.05 -0.35 19.22
N THR A 127 9.36 0.67 18.73
CA THR A 127 9.14 0.89 17.29
C THR A 127 10.47 0.98 16.53
N ILE A 128 11.40 1.81 17.02
CA ILE A 128 12.72 2.01 16.41
C ILE A 128 13.55 0.71 16.46
N GLN A 129 13.50 -0.02 17.58
CA GLN A 129 14.19 -1.31 17.69
C GLN A 129 13.68 -2.33 16.66
N GLN A 130 12.37 -2.44 16.49
CA GLN A 130 11.76 -3.35 15.52
C GLN A 130 12.07 -2.92 14.07
N TYR A 131 12.03 -1.62 13.80
CA TYR A 131 12.46 -1.06 12.52
C TYR A 131 13.92 -1.44 12.19
N ASN A 132 14.85 -1.25 13.13
CA ASN A 132 16.27 -1.58 12.95
C ASN A 132 16.52 -3.08 12.80
N LYS A 133 15.81 -3.92 13.59
CA LYS A 133 15.85 -5.38 13.42
C LYS A 133 15.41 -5.77 12.02
N SER A 134 14.34 -5.17 11.50
CA SER A 134 13.86 -5.43 10.14
C SER A 134 14.92 -5.10 9.10
N ILE A 135 15.54 -3.91 9.16
CA ILE A 135 16.61 -3.53 8.24
C ILE A 135 17.80 -4.49 8.33
N SER A 136 18.23 -4.86 9.53
CA SER A 136 19.33 -5.82 9.72
C SER A 136 19.00 -7.18 9.09
N LYS A 137 17.80 -7.70 9.31
CA LYS A 137 17.36 -8.97 8.72
C LYS A 137 17.17 -8.86 7.20
N LEU A 138 16.85 -7.67 6.70
CA LEU A 138 16.68 -7.42 5.27
C LEU A 138 17.99 -7.52 4.50
N GLN A 139 19.14 -7.29 5.15
CA GLN A 139 20.46 -7.37 4.51
C GLN A 139 20.73 -8.71 3.82
N ARG A 140 20.13 -9.82 4.30
CA ARG A 140 20.26 -11.14 3.65
C ARG A 140 19.57 -11.25 2.28
N HIS A 141 18.62 -10.35 2.00
CA HIS A 141 17.93 -10.25 0.72
C HIS A 141 18.60 -9.26 -0.23
N VAL A 142 19.42 -8.34 0.31
CA VAL A 142 20.17 -7.36 -0.48
C VAL A 142 21.23 -8.10 -1.28
N GLY A 143 21.17 -7.97 -2.61
CA GLY A 143 22.08 -8.65 -3.55
C GLY A 143 21.56 -10.00 -4.07
N SER A 144 20.48 -10.55 -3.49
CA SER A 144 19.80 -11.70 -4.05
C SER A 144 18.82 -11.25 -5.14
N SER A 145 18.95 -11.83 -6.34
CA SER A 145 17.98 -11.63 -7.44
C SER A 145 16.79 -12.58 -7.37
N SER A 146 16.63 -13.34 -6.28
CA SER A 146 15.49 -14.26 -6.15
C SER A 146 14.18 -13.48 -6.06
N ALA A 147 13.13 -13.99 -6.72
CA ALA A 147 11.81 -13.37 -6.72
C ALA A 147 11.25 -13.16 -5.30
N GLU A 148 11.55 -14.11 -4.40
CA GLU A 148 11.18 -14.02 -2.99
C GLU A 148 11.93 -12.89 -2.27
N SER A 149 13.23 -12.73 -2.48
CA SER A 149 14.02 -11.66 -1.86
C SER A 149 13.56 -10.28 -2.32
N VAL A 150 13.26 -10.14 -3.61
CA VAL A 150 12.67 -8.91 -4.16
C VAL A 150 11.32 -8.64 -3.51
N ARG A 151 10.45 -9.65 -3.44
CA ARG A 151 9.12 -9.53 -2.81
C ARG A 151 9.23 -9.10 -1.35
N VAL A 152 10.07 -9.76 -0.55
CA VAL A 152 10.31 -9.42 0.86
C VAL A 152 10.80 -7.97 1.00
N THR A 153 11.77 -7.58 0.19
CA THR A 153 12.33 -6.22 0.24
C THR A 153 11.28 -5.15 -0.07
N LEU A 154 10.47 -5.36 -1.10
CA LEU A 154 9.41 -4.43 -1.48
C LEU A 154 8.32 -4.33 -0.40
N ILE A 155 8.03 -5.44 0.29
CA ILE A 155 7.07 -5.46 1.41
C ILE A 155 7.59 -4.65 2.60
N CYS A 156 8.86 -4.82 2.97
CA CYS A 156 9.50 -4.00 3.99
C CYS A 156 9.48 -2.51 3.59
N CYS A 157 9.78 -2.16 2.34
CA CYS A 157 9.67 -0.78 1.85
C CYS A 157 8.25 -0.24 2.02
N LEU A 158 7.20 -1.00 1.66
CA LEU A 158 5.81 -0.57 1.86
C LEU A 158 5.49 -0.34 3.34
N ALA A 159 5.95 -1.22 4.24
CA ALA A 159 5.77 -1.06 5.68
C ALA A 159 6.43 0.20 6.21
N PHE A 160 7.66 0.47 5.78
CA PHE A 160 8.38 1.66 6.20
C PHE A 160 7.80 2.94 5.64
N ILE A 161 7.28 2.94 4.39
CA ILE A 161 6.55 4.10 3.86
C ILE A 161 5.35 4.44 4.76
N CYS A 162 4.54 3.44 5.11
CA CYS A 162 3.40 3.64 6.01
C CYS A 162 3.84 4.09 7.41
N LEU A 163 4.87 3.46 7.97
CA LEU A 163 5.40 3.78 9.30
C LEU A 163 5.92 5.22 9.36
N GLU A 164 6.73 5.63 8.39
CA GLU A 164 7.30 6.99 8.35
C GLU A 164 6.21 8.04 8.10
N THR A 165 5.17 7.69 7.35
CA THR A 165 3.98 8.56 7.18
C THR A 165 3.27 8.77 8.52
N LEU A 166 3.08 7.72 9.33
CA LEU A 166 2.47 7.82 10.66
C LEU A 166 3.33 8.63 11.64
N ARG A 167 4.65 8.62 11.44
CA ARG A 167 5.62 9.43 12.22
C ARG A 167 5.79 10.85 11.66
N ALA A 168 5.04 11.24 10.63
CA ALA A 168 5.19 12.51 9.90
C ALA A 168 6.61 12.76 9.32
N ASN A 169 7.39 11.70 9.11
CA ASN A 169 8.72 11.77 8.52
C ASN A 169 8.66 11.54 7.01
N HIS A 170 8.18 12.55 6.29
CA HIS A 170 7.97 12.46 4.84
C HIS A 170 9.27 12.20 4.06
N GLY A 171 10.42 12.70 4.53
CA GLY A 171 11.71 12.47 3.87
C GLY A 171 12.12 11.00 3.88
N ALA A 172 11.96 10.31 5.01
CA ALA A 172 12.23 8.87 5.09
C ALA A 172 11.20 8.05 4.29
N ALA A 173 9.92 8.42 4.33
CA ALA A 173 8.88 7.78 3.52
C ALA A 173 9.22 7.83 2.01
N VAL A 174 9.64 9.00 1.52
CA VAL A 174 10.10 9.20 0.13
C VAL A 174 11.34 8.36 -0.17
N THR A 175 12.28 8.28 0.77
CA THR A 175 13.49 7.47 0.61
C THR A 175 13.15 5.99 0.41
N HIS A 176 12.23 5.44 1.21
CA HIS A 176 11.76 4.05 1.06
C HIS A 176 11.01 3.82 -0.25
N LEU A 177 10.19 4.80 -0.68
CA LEU A 177 9.52 4.75 -1.97
C LEU A 177 10.53 4.74 -3.13
N ALA A 178 11.51 5.65 -3.13
CA ALA A 178 12.55 5.71 -4.14
C ALA A 178 13.39 4.42 -4.20
N ASN A 179 13.73 3.85 -3.04
CA ASN A 179 14.45 2.58 -2.96
C ASN A 179 13.64 1.41 -3.53
N GLY A 180 12.34 1.33 -3.19
CA GLY A 180 11.46 0.29 -3.74
C GLY A 180 11.25 0.43 -5.24
N LEU A 181 11.10 1.65 -5.76
CA LEU A 181 11.01 1.89 -7.21
C LEU A 181 12.29 1.49 -7.95
N ARG A 182 13.47 1.73 -7.36
CA ARG A 182 14.76 1.28 -7.94
C ARG A 182 14.84 -0.25 -8.04
N ILE A 183 14.30 -0.97 -7.06
CA ILE A 183 14.22 -2.44 -7.11
C ILE A 183 13.23 -2.88 -8.20
N LEU A 184 12.07 -2.23 -8.30
CA LEU A 184 11.11 -2.52 -9.37
C LEU A 184 11.70 -2.27 -10.77
N GLU A 185 12.61 -1.31 -10.90
CA GLU A 185 13.29 -1.02 -12.16
C GLU A 185 14.19 -2.18 -12.63
N THR A 186 14.76 -2.98 -11.71
CA THR A 186 15.59 -4.13 -12.09
C THR A 186 14.79 -5.34 -12.56
N LEU A 187 13.46 -5.32 -12.42
CA LEU A 187 12.59 -6.43 -12.84
C LEU A 187 12.36 -6.44 -14.36
N PRO A 188 12.23 -7.64 -14.98
CA PRO A 188 11.98 -7.76 -16.42
C PRO A 188 10.74 -6.99 -16.89
N PRO A 189 10.75 -6.42 -18.12
CA PRO A 189 9.58 -5.70 -18.66
C PRO A 189 8.29 -6.54 -18.67
N ALA A 190 8.39 -7.85 -18.91
CA ALA A 190 7.25 -8.77 -18.92
C ALA A 190 6.49 -8.81 -17.57
N THR A 191 7.17 -8.57 -16.44
CA THR A 191 6.53 -8.49 -15.12
C THR A 191 5.50 -7.36 -15.05
N PHE A 192 5.59 -6.36 -15.94
CA PHE A 192 4.73 -5.18 -15.98
C PHE A 192 3.69 -5.25 -17.10
N ALA A 193 3.62 -6.35 -17.87
CA ALA A 193 2.70 -6.49 -19.00
C ALA A 193 1.24 -6.27 -18.59
N PHE A 194 0.87 -6.63 -17.35
CA PHE A 194 -0.47 -6.38 -16.81
C PHE A 194 -0.82 -4.88 -16.69
N LEU A 195 0.16 -3.98 -16.73
CA LEU A 195 -0.08 -2.54 -16.78
C LEU A 195 -0.58 -2.09 -18.15
N ALA A 196 -0.32 -2.83 -19.23
CA ALA A 196 -0.85 -2.53 -20.55
C ALA A 196 -2.38 -2.70 -20.57
N ASP A 197 -2.89 -3.68 -19.82
CA ASP A 197 -4.31 -4.00 -19.77
C ASP A 197 -5.05 -3.10 -18.75
N ARG A 198 -5.91 -2.22 -19.26
CA ARG A 198 -6.82 -1.39 -18.43
C ARG A 198 -7.84 -2.24 -17.67
N SER A 199 -8.14 -3.43 -18.21
CA SER A 199 -9.01 -4.45 -17.63
C SER A 199 -8.31 -5.35 -16.60
N GLY A 200 -6.97 -5.43 -16.62
CA GLY A 200 -6.17 -6.24 -15.69
C GLY A 200 -6.29 -5.78 -14.23
N TRP A 201 -6.85 -4.59 -14.00
CA TRP A 201 -7.23 -4.06 -12.69
C TRP A 201 -8.64 -4.47 -12.23
N ARG A 202 -9.47 -5.07 -13.11
CA ARG A 202 -10.76 -5.69 -12.77
C ARG A 202 -10.58 -7.01 -12.02
N SER A 203 -9.49 -7.75 -12.32
CA SER A 203 -9.21 -9.07 -11.75
C SER A 203 -8.36 -9.06 -10.47
N ALA A 204 -8.03 -7.88 -9.92
CA ALA A 204 -7.26 -7.77 -8.67
C ALA A 204 -8.14 -7.87 -7.41
N SER A 205 -9.26 -8.61 -7.47
CA SER A 205 -9.93 -9.05 -6.25
C SER A 205 -9.33 -10.39 -5.85
N PRO A 206 -8.61 -10.48 -4.72
CA PRO A 206 -8.38 -11.75 -4.06
C PRO A 206 -9.68 -12.19 -3.35
N ALA A 207 -10.80 -12.22 -4.09
CA ALA A 207 -12.03 -12.85 -3.65
C ALA A 207 -11.84 -14.35 -3.84
N GLY A 208 -11.25 -14.98 -2.82
CA GLY A 208 -10.99 -16.41 -2.78
C GLY A 208 -9.50 -16.74 -2.82
N GLY A 209 -8.88 -16.91 -1.65
CA GLY A 209 -7.68 -17.75 -1.45
C GLY A 209 -6.36 -17.37 -2.14
N ALA A 210 -6.34 -16.57 -3.21
CA ALA A 210 -5.15 -16.30 -4.00
C ALA A 210 -4.09 -15.53 -3.19
N SER A 211 -2.83 -15.95 -3.32
CA SER A 211 -1.68 -15.32 -2.69
C SER A 211 -1.44 -13.92 -3.28
N PHE A 212 -1.02 -12.97 -2.46
CA PHE A 212 -0.72 -11.60 -2.88
C PHE A 212 0.56 -11.55 -3.73
N ASP A 213 0.44 -11.30 -5.03
CA ASP A 213 1.56 -11.44 -5.97
C ASP A 213 2.35 -10.13 -6.17
N ILE A 214 3.52 -10.21 -6.83
CA ILE A 214 4.35 -9.08 -7.22
C ILE A 214 3.57 -8.01 -8.01
N ALA A 215 2.58 -8.43 -8.80
CA ALA A 215 1.70 -7.50 -9.51
C ALA A 215 0.95 -6.57 -8.55
N ASP A 216 0.48 -7.08 -7.40
CA ASP A 216 -0.22 -6.27 -6.41
C ASP A 216 0.71 -5.29 -5.69
N ILE A 217 1.95 -5.72 -5.42
CA ILE A 217 3.02 -4.84 -4.92
C ILE A 217 3.28 -3.70 -5.90
N ILE A 218 3.47 -4.01 -7.19
CA ILE A 218 3.70 -3.01 -8.25
C ILE A 218 2.53 -2.02 -8.31
N ARG A 219 1.28 -2.50 -8.17
CA ARG A 219 0.09 -1.63 -8.13
C ARG A 219 0.10 -0.68 -6.93
N LEU A 220 0.58 -1.11 -5.75
CA LEU A 220 0.73 -0.24 -4.58
C LEU A 220 1.80 0.82 -4.79
N PHE A 221 2.98 0.45 -5.30
CA PHE A 221 4.04 1.40 -5.64
C PHE A 221 3.60 2.42 -6.70
N GLY A 222 2.90 1.97 -7.73
CA GLY A 222 2.34 2.83 -8.77
C GLY A 222 1.27 3.81 -8.28
N ARG A 223 0.71 3.61 -7.08
CA ARG A 223 -0.16 4.60 -6.42
C ARG A 223 0.65 5.59 -5.60
N LEU A 224 1.60 5.08 -4.81
CA LEU A 224 2.45 5.91 -3.95
C LEU A 224 3.32 6.89 -4.76
N GLU A 225 3.83 6.47 -5.92
CA GLU A 225 4.63 7.35 -6.78
C GLU A 225 3.82 8.53 -7.35
N VAL A 226 2.52 8.35 -7.62
CA VAL A 226 1.63 9.43 -8.10
C VAL A 226 1.43 10.48 -7.01
N GLY A 227 1.31 10.06 -5.74
CA GLY A 227 1.24 11.01 -4.62
C GLY A 227 2.55 11.76 -4.40
N ALA A 228 3.69 11.10 -4.63
CA ALA A 228 5.02 11.68 -4.40
C ALA A 228 5.50 12.65 -5.49
N CYS A 229 4.81 12.71 -6.65
CA CYS A 229 5.19 13.59 -7.75
C CYS A 229 5.01 15.09 -7.44
N PHE A 230 4.16 15.40 -6.46
CA PHE A 230 3.91 16.77 -5.99
C PHE A 230 4.91 17.26 -4.94
N LEU A 231 5.91 16.44 -4.58
CA LEU A 231 6.93 16.81 -3.62
C LEU A 231 8.06 17.63 -4.29
N PRO A 232 8.69 18.58 -3.58
CA PRO A 232 9.68 19.49 -4.15
C PRO A 232 10.87 18.82 -4.87
N ASN A 233 11.21 17.59 -4.47
CA ASN A 233 12.35 16.83 -5.02
C ASN A 233 11.93 15.67 -5.93
N GLY A 234 10.71 15.73 -6.50
CA GLY A 234 10.10 14.81 -7.47
C GLY A 234 10.77 13.44 -7.69
N ILE A 235 10.07 12.35 -7.37
CA ILE A 235 10.58 10.99 -7.61
C ILE A 235 10.51 10.64 -9.11
N ARG A 236 11.53 9.95 -9.62
CA ARG A 236 11.50 9.33 -10.97
C ARG A 236 10.38 8.28 -11.03
N PRO A 237 9.34 8.45 -11.87
CA PRO A 237 8.30 7.44 -12.05
C PRO A 237 8.87 6.18 -12.69
N VAL A 238 8.60 5.02 -12.09
CA VAL A 238 8.98 3.72 -12.68
C VAL A 238 7.76 2.97 -13.16
N VAL A 239 6.74 2.82 -12.31
CA VAL A 239 5.53 2.07 -12.66
C VAL A 239 4.69 2.84 -13.69
N ALA A 240 4.56 4.15 -13.50
CA ALA A 240 3.88 5.07 -14.39
C ALA A 240 4.56 5.12 -15.76
N SER A 241 5.90 5.22 -15.80
CA SER A 241 6.66 5.24 -17.05
C SER A 241 6.47 3.96 -17.87
N ARG A 242 6.51 2.79 -17.22
CA ARG A 242 6.24 1.50 -17.90
C ARG A 242 4.80 1.42 -18.40
N GLY A 243 3.84 1.80 -17.56
CA GLY A 243 2.42 1.81 -17.96
C GLY A 243 2.14 2.79 -19.12
N TYR A 244 2.75 3.96 -19.10
CA TYR A 244 2.64 4.97 -20.14
C TYR A 244 3.15 4.48 -21.48
N HIS A 245 4.31 3.81 -21.49
CA HIS A 245 4.89 3.29 -22.73
C HIS A 245 3.93 2.35 -23.47
N HIS A 246 3.18 1.52 -22.73
CA HIS A 246 2.15 0.65 -23.30
C HIS A 246 0.87 1.37 -23.75
N ARG A 247 0.52 2.49 -23.14
CA ARG A 247 -0.71 3.27 -23.41
C ARG A 247 -0.47 4.55 -24.20
N ARG A 248 0.72 4.69 -24.79
CA ARG A 248 1.07 5.88 -25.53
C ARG A 248 0.17 5.99 -26.76
N PHE A 249 -0.37 7.20 -26.99
CA PHE A 249 -1.35 7.47 -28.05
C PHE A 249 -2.69 6.71 -27.93
N ASP A 250 -2.97 6.08 -26.78
CA ASP A 250 -4.31 5.58 -26.46
C ASP A 250 -5.19 6.74 -25.99
N ASP A 251 -6.23 7.05 -26.76
CA ASP A 251 -7.26 8.04 -26.42
C ASP A 251 -8.44 7.43 -25.64
N GLY A 252 -8.41 6.11 -25.42
CA GLY A 252 -9.43 5.34 -24.73
C GLY A 252 -10.77 5.24 -25.46
N THR A 253 -10.91 5.70 -26.71
CA THR A 253 -12.19 5.69 -27.43
C THR A 253 -12.73 4.28 -27.67
N ASN A 254 -11.83 3.29 -27.79
CA ASN A 254 -12.18 1.87 -27.93
C ASN A 254 -12.64 1.21 -26.62
N GLU A 255 -12.53 1.90 -25.49
CA GLU A 255 -12.95 1.35 -24.20
C GLU A 255 -14.47 1.52 -24.00
N PRO A 256 -15.15 0.53 -23.40
CA PRO A 256 -16.56 0.65 -23.08
C PRO A 256 -16.83 1.80 -22.09
N ALA A 257 -18.09 2.22 -22.02
CA ALA A 257 -18.54 3.14 -20.97
C ALA A 257 -18.27 2.55 -19.58
N PHE A 258 -18.04 3.41 -18.59
CA PHE A 258 -17.76 2.98 -17.23
C PHE A 258 -18.99 2.31 -16.63
N SER A 259 -18.91 1.02 -16.33
CA SER A 259 -20.02 0.27 -15.76
C SER A 259 -20.26 0.60 -14.28
N ASN A 260 -19.24 1.11 -13.57
CA ASN A 260 -19.31 1.48 -12.16
C ASN A 260 -18.20 2.47 -11.77
N ALA A 261 -18.29 3.03 -10.57
CA ALA A 261 -17.31 3.97 -10.03
C ALA A 261 -15.90 3.37 -9.85
N ALA A 262 -15.75 2.04 -9.74
CA ALA A 262 -14.42 1.43 -9.70
C ALA A 262 -13.74 1.43 -11.08
N ASP A 263 -14.49 1.23 -12.17
CA ASP A 263 -13.97 1.37 -13.54
C ASP A 263 -13.51 2.82 -13.80
N ALA A 264 -14.30 3.81 -13.40
CA ALA A 264 -13.93 5.22 -13.52
C ALA A 264 -12.64 5.56 -12.78
N ARG A 265 -12.49 5.11 -11.53
CA ARG A 265 -11.27 5.36 -10.72
C ARG A 265 -10.04 4.66 -11.28
N ARG A 266 -10.18 3.45 -11.84
CA ARG A 266 -9.09 2.79 -12.55
C ARG A 266 -8.62 3.62 -13.74
N ALA A 267 -9.56 4.15 -14.53
CA ALA A 267 -9.23 5.00 -15.66
C ALA A 267 -8.60 6.34 -15.24
N LEU A 268 -9.07 6.94 -14.14
CA LEU A 268 -8.46 8.12 -13.53
C LEU A 268 -7.02 7.84 -13.07
N GLY A 269 -6.78 6.75 -12.34
CA GLY A 269 -5.43 6.37 -11.91
C GLY A 269 -4.48 6.08 -13.08
N ALA A 270 -4.97 5.45 -14.16
CA ALA A 270 -4.20 5.26 -15.38
C ALA A 270 -3.89 6.60 -16.06
N PHE A 271 -4.86 7.52 -16.11
CA PHE A 271 -4.67 8.88 -16.62
C PHE A 271 -3.59 9.63 -15.83
N GLN A 272 -3.68 9.63 -14.49
CA GLN A 272 -2.74 10.34 -13.62
C GLN A 272 -1.31 9.82 -13.81
N ARG A 273 -1.13 8.49 -13.86
CA ARG A 273 0.16 7.86 -14.15
C ARG A 273 0.70 8.23 -15.53
N ASP A 274 -0.14 8.19 -16.56
CA ASP A 274 0.29 8.51 -17.93
C ASP A 274 0.69 9.99 -18.05
N THR A 275 -0.04 10.87 -17.39
CA THR A 275 0.27 12.30 -17.35
C THR A 275 1.57 12.54 -16.60
N MET A 276 1.74 11.95 -15.41
CA MET A 276 2.97 12.04 -14.62
C MET A 276 4.19 11.54 -15.40
N ALA A 277 4.08 10.37 -16.05
CA ALA A 277 5.18 9.81 -16.84
C ALA A 277 5.54 10.72 -18.02
N TRP A 278 4.52 11.24 -18.71
CA TRP A 278 4.72 12.13 -19.85
C TRP A 278 5.34 13.47 -19.44
N THR A 279 4.84 14.12 -18.38
CA THR A 279 5.38 15.39 -17.86
C THR A 279 6.79 15.23 -17.31
N TYR A 280 7.06 14.14 -16.56
CA TYR A 280 8.41 13.82 -16.10
C TYR A 280 9.37 13.64 -17.27
N SER A 281 8.94 12.96 -18.33
CA SER A 281 9.79 12.72 -19.49
C SER A 281 10.09 14.00 -20.27
N LEU A 282 9.12 14.92 -20.35
CA LEU A 282 9.31 16.26 -20.94
C LEU A 282 10.24 17.16 -20.12
N SER A 283 10.32 16.95 -18.80
CA SER A 283 11.19 17.74 -17.91
C SER A 283 12.63 17.23 -17.84
N GLN A 284 12.94 16.08 -18.46
CA GLN A 284 14.30 15.55 -18.46
C GLN A 284 15.23 16.38 -19.36
N PRO A 285 16.51 16.58 -18.98
CA PRO A 285 17.49 17.30 -19.81
C PRO A 285 17.75 16.66 -21.18
N THR A 286 17.70 15.32 -21.24
CA THR A 286 17.82 14.52 -22.47
C THR A 286 16.58 13.64 -22.63
N PRO A 287 15.48 14.21 -23.11
CA PRO A 287 14.19 13.54 -23.16
C PRO A 287 14.16 12.55 -24.34
N ASP A 288 13.43 11.44 -24.18
CA ASP A 288 13.36 10.38 -25.21
C ASP A 288 12.91 10.98 -26.57
N PRO A 289 13.70 10.86 -27.65
CA PRO A 289 13.37 11.42 -28.96
C PRO A 289 12.00 10.98 -29.46
N SER A 290 11.58 9.77 -29.08
CA SER A 290 10.28 9.25 -29.44
C SER A 290 9.17 10.18 -28.95
N ILE A 291 9.31 10.86 -27.80
CA ILE A 291 8.30 11.74 -27.18
C ILE A 291 8.00 12.96 -28.03
N TYR A 292 9.02 13.53 -28.69
CA TYR A 292 8.90 14.70 -29.55
C TYR A 292 8.33 14.41 -30.93
N THR A 293 8.24 13.14 -31.34
CA THR A 293 7.68 12.81 -32.66
C THR A 293 6.21 13.23 -32.80
N SER A 294 5.43 13.32 -31.71
CA SER A 294 4.05 13.81 -31.77
C SER A 294 3.47 14.25 -30.40
N PRO A 295 4.01 15.31 -29.76
CA PRO A 295 3.50 15.83 -28.49
C PRO A 295 2.03 16.26 -28.60
N THR A 296 1.64 16.87 -29.72
CA THR A 296 0.26 17.29 -30.00
C THR A 296 -0.71 16.11 -30.03
N ARG A 297 -0.31 14.99 -30.65
CA ARG A 297 -1.12 13.76 -30.67
C ARG A 297 -1.27 13.19 -29.28
N GLN A 298 -0.20 13.11 -28.50
CA GLN A 298 -0.27 12.60 -27.13
C GLN A 298 -1.19 13.46 -26.26
N LEU A 299 -1.07 14.79 -26.35
CA LEU A 299 -1.94 15.72 -25.63
C LEU A 299 -3.41 15.56 -26.04
N ALA A 300 -3.70 15.38 -27.34
CA ALA A 300 -5.05 15.11 -27.83
C ALA A 300 -5.64 13.82 -27.24
N CYS A 301 -4.87 12.73 -27.21
CA CYS A 301 -5.30 11.46 -26.59
C CYS A 301 -5.62 11.63 -25.10
N LEU A 302 -4.76 12.34 -24.35
CA LEU A 302 -5.02 12.63 -22.93
C LEU A 302 -6.27 13.50 -22.75
N ARG A 303 -6.47 14.53 -23.58
CA ARG A 303 -7.68 15.37 -23.53
C ARG A 303 -8.95 14.56 -23.76
N THR A 304 -8.96 13.66 -24.75
CA THR A 304 -10.09 12.75 -24.99
C THR A 304 -10.40 11.87 -23.77
N ARG A 305 -9.36 11.32 -23.13
CA ARG A 305 -9.52 10.54 -21.89
C ARG A 305 -10.06 11.37 -20.74
N SER A 306 -9.57 12.60 -20.59
CA SER A 306 -10.06 13.55 -19.58
C SER A 306 -11.54 13.85 -19.79
N ALA A 307 -11.97 14.14 -21.03
CA ALA A 307 -13.36 14.43 -21.36
C ALA A 307 -14.31 13.28 -21.00
N ARG A 308 -13.89 12.02 -21.20
CA ARG A 308 -14.66 10.85 -20.78
C ARG A 308 -14.85 10.75 -19.27
N LEU A 309 -13.83 11.12 -18.49
CA LEU A 309 -13.90 11.17 -17.03
C LEU A 309 -14.76 12.36 -16.56
N ASP A 310 -14.63 13.51 -17.22
CA ASP A 310 -15.38 14.73 -16.92
C ASP A 310 -16.89 14.55 -17.12
N ALA A 311 -17.30 13.75 -18.10
CA ALA A 311 -18.70 13.40 -18.33
C ALA A 311 -19.36 12.73 -17.11
N LEU A 312 -18.58 12.19 -16.16
CA LEU A 312 -19.09 11.61 -14.92
C LEU A 312 -19.31 12.63 -13.81
N LEU A 313 -18.72 13.84 -13.87
CA LEU A 313 -18.80 14.85 -12.80
C LEU A 313 -20.25 15.13 -12.31
N PRO A 314 -21.26 15.27 -13.21
CA PRO A 314 -22.62 15.58 -12.80
C PRO A 314 -23.29 14.42 -12.03
N THR A 315 -22.94 13.18 -12.34
CA THR A 315 -23.67 11.97 -11.91
C THR A 315 -22.89 11.08 -10.95
N CYS A 316 -21.60 11.31 -10.76
CA CYS A 316 -20.75 10.49 -9.91
C CYS A 316 -21.00 10.72 -8.40
N SER A 317 -20.62 9.72 -7.61
CA SER A 317 -20.68 9.79 -6.15
C SER A 317 -19.73 10.87 -5.60
N PRO A 318 -20.01 11.45 -4.42
CA PRO A 318 -19.20 12.51 -3.84
C PRO A 318 -17.69 12.20 -3.72
N PRO A 319 -17.26 10.98 -3.33
CA PRO A 319 -15.83 10.65 -3.31
C PRO A 319 -15.17 10.69 -4.68
N LEU A 320 -15.82 10.14 -5.71
CA LEU A 320 -15.31 10.19 -7.09
C LEU A 320 -15.31 11.61 -7.64
N ARG A 321 -16.29 12.43 -7.25
CA ARG A 321 -16.35 13.85 -7.63
C ARG A 321 -15.17 14.62 -7.05
N LEU A 322 -14.81 14.38 -5.79
CA LEU A 322 -13.63 14.98 -5.14
C LEU A 322 -12.33 14.60 -5.87
N ASP A 323 -12.14 13.32 -6.20
CA ASP A 323 -10.96 12.87 -6.96
C ASP A 323 -10.83 13.59 -8.31
N LEU A 324 -11.95 13.74 -9.03
CA LEU A 324 -12.00 14.42 -10.34
C LEU A 324 -11.78 15.94 -10.23
N LEU A 325 -12.26 16.57 -9.15
CA LEU A 325 -12.05 18.00 -8.90
C LEU A 325 -10.61 18.31 -8.47
N TYR A 326 -10.02 17.51 -7.57
CA TYR A 326 -8.61 17.64 -7.19
C TYR A 326 -7.71 17.49 -8.42
N PHE A 327 -8.06 16.54 -9.27
CA PHE A 327 -7.41 16.30 -10.54
C PHE A 327 -7.53 17.48 -11.53
N ARG A 328 -8.71 18.10 -11.66
CA ARG A 328 -8.91 19.34 -12.44
C ARG A 328 -7.99 20.47 -11.98
N CYS A 329 -7.87 20.66 -10.66
CA CYS A 329 -6.97 21.67 -10.10
C CYS A 329 -5.50 21.38 -10.46
N ALA A 330 -5.08 20.11 -10.43
CA ALA A 330 -3.74 19.71 -10.83
C ALA A 330 -3.49 19.86 -12.35
N GLN A 331 -4.49 19.66 -13.20
CA GLN A 331 -4.40 19.93 -14.64
C GLN A 331 -4.24 21.41 -14.98
N LEU A 332 -4.80 22.31 -14.16
CA LEU A 332 -4.68 23.76 -14.36
C LEU A 332 -3.31 24.32 -13.94
N LEU A 333 -2.52 23.51 -13.23
CA LEU A 333 -1.14 23.83 -12.82
C LEU A 333 -0.08 23.27 -13.78
N LEU A 334 -0.49 22.56 -14.84
CA LEU A 334 0.33 22.07 -15.95
C LEU A 334 0.13 22.96 -17.19
#